data_AF-A0A2U0ZU24-F1
#
_entry.id   AF-A0A2U0ZU24-F1
#
_cell.length_a   1.000
_cell.length_b   1.000
_cell.length_c   1.000
_cell.angle_alpha   90.00
_cell.angle_beta   90.00
_cell.angle_gamma   90.00
#
_symmetry.space_group_name_H-M   'P 1'
#
loop_
_entity.id
_entity.type
_entity.pdbx_description
1 polymer ?
#
loop_
_entity_poly.entity_id
_entity_poly.type
_entity_poly.pdbx_seq_one_letter_code
_entity_poly.pdbx_strand_id
1 'polypeptide(L)' 'MNLHLGNADIVLIIALALGISLLLAFRLRTSTWRAVLLEALAANAAAIAAVIALEILLA' A
#
# COMPACT_ATOMS: atom_id res chain seq x y z
N MET A 1 2.24 -17.85 -13.42
CA MET A 1 1.21 -17.52 -12.43
C MET A 1 0.28 -16.50 -13.08
N ASN A 2 -1.01 -16.81 -13.17
CA ASN A 2 -1.99 -15.89 -13.77
C ASN A 2 -2.45 -14.93 -12.66
N LEU A 3 -1.70 -13.84 -12.44
CA LEU A 3 -2.05 -12.83 -11.43
C LEU A 3 -3.36 -12.16 -11.84
N HIS A 4 -4.44 -12.52 -11.16
CA HIS A 4 -5.77 -12.01 -11.45
C HIS A 4 -6.25 -11.18 -10.25
N LEU A 5 -6.05 -9.86 -10.30
CA LEU A 5 -6.59 -8.99 -9.26
C LEU A 5 -8.11 -8.87 -9.43
N GLY A 6 -8.85 -9.44 -8.49
CA GLY A 6 -10.28 -9.26 -8.36
C GLY A 6 -10.64 -7.98 -7.61
N ASN A 7 -11.94 -7.75 -7.44
CA ASN A 7 -12.46 -6.57 -6.73
C ASN A 7 -12.02 -6.54 -5.26
N ALA A 8 -11.93 -7.70 -4.61
CA ALA A 8 -11.49 -7.80 -3.22
C ALA A 8 -10.02 -7.35 -3.08
N ASP A 9 -9.16 -7.73 -4.02
CA ASP A 9 -7.74 -7.34 -4.04
C ASP A 9 -7.57 -5.84 -4.20
N ILE A 10 -8.39 -5.22 -5.05
CA ILE A 10 -8.40 -3.76 -5.22
C ILE A 10 -8.80 -3.07 -3.91
N VAL A 11 -9.87 -3.54 -3.24
CA VAL A 11 -10.29 -3.02 -1.94
C VAL A 11 -9.19 -3.19 -0.90
N LEU A 12 -8.51 -4.33 -0.90
CA LEU A 12 -7.39 -4.62 0.01
C LEU A 12 -6.20 -3.70 -0.24
N ILE A 13 -5.82 -3.46 -1.50
CA ILE A 13 -4.75 -2.52 -1.86
C ILE A 13 -5.09 -1.12 -1.36
N ILE A 14 -6.32 -0.65 -1.56
CA ILE A 14 -6.75 0.68 -1.11
C ILE A 14 -6.68 0.77 0.42
N ALA A 15 -7.22 -0.22 1.13
CA ALA A 15 -7.21 -0.26 2.59
C ALA A 15 -5.78 -0.27 3.15
N LEU A 16 -4.88 -1.06 2.56
CA LEU A 16 -3.47 -1.12 2.95
C LEU A 16 -2.73 0.17 2.62
N ALA A 17 -2.93 0.76 1.45
CA ALA A 17 -2.29 2.03 1.08
C ALA A 17 -2.67 3.13 2.06
N LEU A 18 -3.95 3.27 2.39
CA LEU A 18 -4.43 4.24 3.38
C LEU A 18 -3.89 3.96 4.79
N GLY A 19 -3.92 2.69 5.22
CA GLY A 19 -3.43 2.28 6.53
C GLY A 19 -1.92 2.52 6.69
N ILE A 20 -1.12 2.17 5.69
CA ILE A 20 0.33 2.41 5.68
C ILE A 20 0.62 3.91 5.64
N SER A 21 -0.09 4.69 4.82
CA SER A 21 0.05 6.15 4.81
C SER A 21 -0.27 6.78 6.16
N LEU A 22 -1.33 6.36 6.85
CA LEU A 22 -1.66 6.81 8.20
C LEU A 22 -0.56 6.45 9.21
N LEU A 23 -0.05 5.23 9.13
CA LEU A 23 1.01 4.75 10.02
C LEU A 23 2.32 5.51 9.80
N LEU A 24 2.69 5.76 8.55
CA LEU A 24 3.85 6.57 8.20
C LEU A 24 3.68 8.01 8.66
N ALA A 25 2.54 8.63 8.37
CA ALA A 25 2.24 10.00 8.81
C ALA A 25 2.30 10.15 10.33
N PHE A 26 1.78 9.16 11.08
CA PHE A 26 1.88 9.13 12.54
C PHE A 26 3.34 8.97 13.02
N ARG A 27 4.11 8.06 12.40
CA ARG A 27 5.47 7.72 12.82
C ARG A 27 6.51 8.77 12.43
N LEU A 28 6.40 9.34 11.24
CA LEU A 28 7.38 10.25 10.65
C LEU A 28 7.01 11.72 10.85
N ARG A 29 5.76 12.00 11.26
CA ARG A 29 5.27 13.34 11.63
C ARG A 29 5.59 14.38 10.55
N THR A 30 5.33 14.01 9.31
CA THR A 30 5.77 14.76 8.14
C THR A 30 5.14 16.14 8.09
N SER A 31 5.99 17.15 7.87
CA SER A 31 5.60 18.57 7.91
C SER A 31 5.72 19.26 6.55
N THR A 32 6.32 18.59 5.56
CA THR A 32 6.53 19.15 4.22
C THR A 32 5.77 18.38 3.16
N TRP A 33 5.25 19.11 2.16
CA TRP A 33 4.53 18.52 1.03
C TRP A 33 5.34 17.46 0.27
N ARG A 34 6.66 17.65 0.14
CA ARG A 34 7.57 16.69 -0.50
C ARG A 34 7.65 15.37 0.27
N ALA A 35 7.66 15.44 1.60
CA ALA A 35 7.69 14.24 2.44
C ALA A 35 6.38 13.46 2.34
N VAL A 36 5.23 14.15 2.36
CA VAL A 36 3.91 13.54 2.17
C VAL A 36 3.82 12.81 0.82
N LEU A 37 4.33 13.40 -0.27
CA LEU A 37 4.38 12.72 -1.58
C LEU A 37 5.21 11.45 -1.57
N LEU A 38 6.37 11.46 -0.90
CA LEU A 38 7.23 10.28 -0.80
C LEU A 38 6.60 9.18 0.06
N GLU A 39 5.95 9.54 1.17
CA GLU A 39 5.21 8.59 2.00
C GLU A 39 4.04 7.96 1.24
N ALA A 40 3.28 8.77 0.50
CA ALA A 40 2.18 8.28 -0.32
C ALA A 40 2.69 7.29 -1.38
N LEU A 41 3.79 7.62 -2.06
CA LEU A 41 4.40 6.73 -3.05
C LEU A 41 4.87 5.42 -2.41
N ALA A 42 5.56 5.50 -1.27
CA ALA A 42 6.03 4.33 -0.55
C ALA A 42 4.88 3.44 -0.04
N ALA A 43 3.83 4.04 0.50
CA ALA A 43 2.66 3.32 1.00
C ALA A 43 1.91 2.58 -0.12
N ASN A 44 1.72 3.21 -1.27
CA ASN A 44 1.08 2.58 -2.43
C ASN A 44 1.93 1.43 -2.98
N ALA A 45 3.24 1.64 -3.12
CA ALA A 45 4.15 0.59 -3.56
C ALA A 45 4.14 -0.62 -2.60
N ALA A 46 4.16 -0.35 -1.28
CA ALA A 46 4.10 -1.39 -0.26
C ALA A 46 2.76 -2.15 -0.28
N ALA A 47 1.64 -1.44 -0.44
CA ALA A 47 0.32 -2.07 -0.53
C ALA A 47 0.18 -3.01 -1.72
N ILE A 48 0.61 -2.57 -2.91
CA ILE A 48 0.60 -3.40 -4.11
C ILE A 48 1.51 -4.62 -3.93
N ALA A 49 2.74 -4.42 -3.44
CA ALA A 49 3.68 -5.51 -3.19
C ALA A 49 3.14 -6.53 -2.18
N ALA A 50 2.46 -6.07 -1.12
CA ALA A 50 1.86 -6.93 -0.12
C ALA A 50 0.75 -7.81 -0.70
N VAL A 51 -0.15 -7.23 -1.52
CA VAL A 51 -1.23 -8.01 -2.14
C VAL A 51 -0.69 -8.99 -3.18
N ILE A 52 0.27 -8.59 -4.01
CA ILE A 52 0.93 -9.52 -4.94
C ILE A 52 1.62 -10.67 -4.19
N ALA A 53 2.33 -10.37 -3.10
CA ALA A 53 2.99 -11.39 -2.30
C ALA A 53 1.98 -12.36 -1.65
N LEU A 54 0.85 -11.84 -1.19
CA LEU A 54 -0.24 -12.66 -0.65
C LEU A 54 -0.84 -13.57 -1.72
N GLU A 55 -1.14 -13.04 -2.90
CA GLU A 55 -1.64 -13.80 -4.04
C GLU A 55 -0.67 -14.92 -4.45
N ILE A 56 0.64 -14.63 -4.46
CA ILE A 56 1.68 -15.63 -4.74
C ILE A 56 1.74 -16.71 -3.66
N LEU A 57 1.53 -16.35 -2.39
CA LEU A 57 1.56 -17.28 -1.26
C LEU A 57 0.33 -18.21 -1.24
N LEU A 58 -0.83 -17.71 -1.68
CA LEU A 58 -2.09 -18.43 -1.65
C LEU A 58 -2.37 -19.26 -2.93
N ALA A 59 -1.63 -19.01 -4.01
CA ALA A 59 -1.70 -19.74 -5.28
C ALA A 59 -0.91 -21.05 -5.26
#